data_AF-A0A2V7PQX3-F1
#
_entry.id   AF-A0A2V7PQX3-F1
#
_cell.length_a   1.000
_cell.length_b   1.000
_cell.length_c   1.000
_cell.angle_alpha   90.00
_cell.angle_beta   90.00
_cell.angle_gamma   90.00
#
_symmetry.space_group_name_H-M   'P 1'
#
loop_
_entity.id
_entity.type
_entity.pdbx_description
1 polymer ?
#
loop_
_entity_poly.entity_id
_entity_poly.type
_entity_poly.pdbx_seq_one_letter_code
_entity_poly.pdbx_strand_id
1 'polypeptide(L)'
;MTCHRGVSRPMPLEQLVQETAQTSGADSAVRAYRALRERYYGRASYDFGEPTLDVAAFRLARAGKYDEAFAILRLNEEQFPASSNLATFRGNINLLKGDTAAAIAAFQEAVKRDSTNGEAAGRLRALTRRSP
;
A
#
# COMPACT_ATOMS: atom_id res chain seq x y z
N MET A 1 9.28 25.82 3.03
CA MET A 1 10.37 25.21 3.84
C MET A 1 9.74 24.45 4.99
N THR A 2 9.66 23.12 4.89
CA THR A 2 9.20 22.28 6.00
C THR A 2 10.40 21.85 6.84
N CYS A 3 10.49 22.40 8.04
CA CYS A 3 11.54 22.09 9.01
C CYS A 3 11.33 20.70 9.59
N HIS A 4 11.92 19.68 8.98
CA HIS A 4 12.06 18.33 9.55
C HIS A 4 13.18 18.33 10.60
N ARG A 5 12.92 18.93 11.78
CA ARG A 5 13.86 18.92 12.89
C ARG A 5 13.91 17.52 13.53
N GLY A 6 14.98 16.77 13.26
CA GLY A 6 15.42 15.65 14.09
C GLY A 6 15.54 14.26 13.43
N VAL A 7 15.28 14.13 12.13
CA VAL A 7 15.46 12.86 11.40
C VAL A 7 16.57 12.97 10.35
N SER A 8 17.44 11.96 10.27
CA SER A 8 18.62 11.94 9.39
C SER A 8 18.29 11.91 7.89
N ARG A 9 17.01 11.72 7.51
CA ARG A 9 16.52 11.78 6.13
C ARG A 9 15.19 12.55 6.11
N PRO A 10 15.17 13.80 5.62
CA PRO A 10 13.98 14.66 5.62
C PRO A 10 13.03 14.25 4.49
N MET A 11 12.42 13.07 4.61
CA MET A 11 11.46 12.56 3.64
C MET A 11 10.30 11.83 4.31
N PRO A 12 9.11 11.82 3.69
CA PRO A 12 7.96 11.06 4.18
C PRO A 12 8.24 9.57 4.29
N LEU A 13 7.55 8.87 5.20
CA LEU A 13 7.78 7.44 5.44
C LEU A 13 7.46 6.60 4.20
N GLU A 14 6.40 6.93 3.47
CA GLU A 14 6.02 6.25 2.24
C GLU A 14 7.11 6.34 1.16
N GLN A 15 7.80 7.49 1.07
CA GLN A 15 8.90 7.68 0.13
C GLN A 15 10.13 6.87 0.56
N LEU A 16 10.46 6.87 1.84
CA LEU A 16 11.57 6.08 2.38
C LEU A 16 11.37 4.58 2.13
N VAL A 17 10.16 4.07 2.41
CA VAL A 17 9.80 2.66 2.19
C VAL A 17 9.87 2.32 0.71
N GLN A 18 9.28 3.16 -0.16
CA GLN A 18 9.33 2.98 -1.61
C GLN A 18 10.78 2.95 -2.13
N GLU A 19 11.61 3.93 -1.79
CA GLU A 19 13.00 3.99 -2.27
C GLU A 19 13.83 2.81 -1.75
N THR A 20 13.64 2.41 -0.49
CA THR A 20 14.33 1.25 0.07
C THR A 20 13.91 -0.03 -0.65
N ALA A 21 12.62 -0.21 -0.92
CA ALA A 21 12.13 -1.35 -1.67
C ALA A 21 12.67 -1.35 -3.12
N GLN A 22 12.72 -0.19 -3.75
CA GLN A 22 13.25 -0.04 -5.11
C GLN A 22 14.75 -0.37 -5.21
N THR A 23 15.54 0.05 -4.23
CA THR A 23 17.01 -0.06 -4.28
C THR A 23 17.55 -1.33 -3.66
N SER A 24 16.90 -1.79 -2.58
CA SER A 24 17.43 -2.80 -1.66
C SER A 24 16.45 -3.97 -1.43
N GLY A 25 15.33 -3.99 -2.14
CA GLY A 25 14.30 -5.03 -2.07
C GLY A 25 13.32 -4.87 -0.91
N ALA A 26 12.21 -5.59 -0.99
CA ALA A 26 11.10 -5.50 -0.06
C ALA A 26 11.50 -5.81 1.40
N ASP A 27 12.30 -6.85 1.63
CA ASP A 27 12.73 -7.23 2.98
C ASP A 27 13.49 -6.09 3.69
N SER A 28 14.33 -5.38 2.94
CA SER A 28 15.05 -4.21 3.46
C SER A 28 14.09 -3.08 3.83
N ALA A 29 13.07 -2.84 3.00
CA ALA A 29 12.04 -1.84 3.28
C ALA A 29 11.18 -2.20 4.49
N VAL A 30 10.80 -3.48 4.63
CA VAL A 30 10.07 -4.00 5.79
C VAL A 30 10.87 -3.81 7.08
N ARG A 31 12.17 -4.18 7.07
CA ARG A 31 13.05 -3.96 8.22
C ARG A 31 13.19 -2.47 8.56
N ALA A 32 13.38 -1.62 7.56
CA ALA A 32 13.48 -0.18 7.74
C ALA A 32 12.19 0.42 8.36
N TYR A 33 11.02 0.04 7.84
CA TYR A 33 9.73 0.46 8.40
C TYR A 33 9.59 0.04 9.86
N ARG A 34 9.84 -1.24 10.18
CA ARG A 34 9.70 -1.77 11.53
C ARG A 34 10.62 -1.06 12.52
N ALA A 35 11.87 -0.82 12.15
CA ALA A 35 12.83 -0.08 12.98
C ALA A 35 12.41 1.38 13.21
N LEU A 36 11.90 2.06 12.16
CA LEU A 36 11.37 3.42 12.29
C LEU A 36 10.13 3.44 13.18
N ARG A 37 9.23 2.47 13.05
CA ARG A 37 8.03 2.36 13.87
C ARG A 37 8.40 2.14 15.33
N GLU A 38 9.28 1.21 15.64
CA GLU A 38 9.75 0.98 17.01
C GLU A 38 10.31 2.26 17.65
N ARG A 39 11.08 3.05 16.89
CA ARG A 39 11.74 4.25 17.41
C ARG A 39 10.83 5.49 17.49
N TYR A 40 9.92 5.65 16.54
CA TYR A 40 9.18 6.91 16.31
C TYR A 40 7.66 6.78 16.38
N TYR A 41 7.09 5.59 16.55
CA TYR A 41 5.64 5.45 16.67
C TYR A 41 5.10 6.23 17.89
N GLY A 42 3.98 6.91 17.69
CA GLY A 42 3.41 7.85 18.68
C GLY A 42 4.17 9.17 18.81
N ARG A 43 5.26 9.37 18.06
CA ARG A 43 5.97 10.65 17.94
C ARG A 43 5.58 11.30 16.61
N ALA A 44 5.45 12.62 16.58
CA ALA A 44 5.10 13.39 15.38
C ALA A 44 6.25 13.45 14.32
N SER A 45 7.03 12.38 14.18
CA SER A 45 8.21 12.30 13.32
C SER A 45 7.92 11.60 11.99
N TYR A 46 7.05 10.60 11.97
CA TYR A 46 6.62 9.89 10.77
C TYR A 46 5.13 9.53 10.88
N ASP A 47 4.43 9.52 9.75
CA ASP A 47 3.08 8.98 9.65
C ASP A 47 3.15 7.45 9.49
N PHE A 48 2.59 6.72 10.44
CA PHE A 48 2.47 5.26 10.42
C PHE A 48 1.02 4.81 10.17
N GLY A 49 0.18 5.72 9.67
CA GLY A 49 -1.18 5.43 9.26
C GLY A 49 -1.24 4.44 8.09
N GLU A 50 -2.42 3.86 7.92
CA GLU A 50 -2.72 2.92 6.85
C GLU A 50 -2.36 3.45 5.44
N PRO A 51 -2.68 4.71 5.07
CA PRO A 51 -2.42 5.18 3.70
C PRO A 51 -0.93 5.20 3.33
N THR A 52 -0.03 5.30 4.31
CA THR A 52 1.42 5.43 4.07
C THR A 52 1.98 4.25 3.28
N LEU A 53 1.68 3.03 3.71
CA LEU A 53 2.17 1.82 3.04
C LEU A 53 1.41 1.53 1.75
N ASP A 54 0.13 1.87 1.67
CA ASP A 54 -0.66 1.76 0.44
C ASP A 54 -0.11 2.67 -0.68
N VAL A 55 0.23 3.91 -0.34
CA VAL A 55 0.85 4.86 -1.29
C VAL A 55 2.22 4.35 -1.75
N ALA A 56 3.05 3.84 -0.83
CA ALA A 56 4.34 3.27 -1.18
C ALA A 56 4.19 2.06 -2.13
N ALA A 57 3.28 1.14 -1.83
CA ALA A 57 2.98 -0.02 -2.67
C ALA A 57 2.47 0.39 -4.05
N PHE A 58 1.55 1.35 -4.14
CA PHE A 58 1.03 1.81 -5.42
C PHE A 58 2.11 2.46 -6.30
N ARG A 59 3.02 3.24 -5.69
CA ARG A 59 4.18 3.81 -6.40
C ARG A 59 5.15 2.73 -6.90
N LEU A 60 5.39 1.68 -6.11
CA LEU A 60 6.18 0.52 -6.54
C LEU A 60 5.53 -0.18 -7.74
N ALA A 61 4.22 -0.45 -7.67
CA ALA A 61 3.50 -1.08 -8.77
C ALA A 61 3.53 -0.23 -10.05
N ARG A 62 3.41 1.10 -9.93
CA ARG A 62 3.53 2.02 -11.07
C ARG A 62 4.92 1.99 -11.71
N ALA A 63 5.95 1.67 -10.94
CA ALA A 63 7.32 1.45 -11.42
C ALA A 63 7.57 0.02 -11.93
N GLY A 64 6.53 -0.82 -12.06
CA GLY A 64 6.64 -2.22 -12.49
C GLY A 64 7.17 -3.18 -11.42
N LYS A 65 7.36 -2.70 -10.18
CA LYS A 65 7.87 -3.48 -9.04
C LYS A 65 6.72 -4.14 -8.28
N TYR A 66 6.03 -5.05 -8.94
CA TYR A 66 4.80 -5.65 -8.40
C TYR A 66 5.06 -6.54 -7.19
N ASP A 67 6.15 -7.30 -7.17
CA ASP A 67 6.47 -8.19 -6.05
C ASP A 67 6.77 -7.37 -4.78
N GLU A 68 7.54 -6.29 -4.91
CA GLU A 68 7.77 -5.36 -3.81
C GLU A 68 6.48 -4.65 -3.38
N ALA A 69 5.64 -4.23 -4.33
CA ALA A 69 4.35 -3.61 -4.02
C ALA A 69 3.46 -4.53 -3.17
N PHE A 70 3.34 -5.81 -3.53
CA PHE A 70 2.56 -6.77 -2.76
C PHE A 70 3.17 -7.10 -1.40
N ALA A 71 4.50 -7.11 -1.29
CA ALA A 71 5.16 -7.26 0.01
C ALA A 71 4.90 -6.07 0.95
N ILE A 72 4.91 -4.84 0.42
CA ILE A 72 4.55 -3.65 1.19
C ILE A 72 3.07 -3.64 1.58
N LEU A 73 2.16 -4.06 0.69
CA LEU A 73 0.74 -4.25 1.07
C LEU A 73 0.57 -5.31 2.17
N ARG A 74 1.31 -6.42 2.12
CA ARG A 74 1.25 -7.45 3.17
C ARG A 74 1.70 -6.89 4.52
N LEU A 75 2.75 -6.08 4.54
CA LEU A 75 3.17 -5.36 5.74
C LEU A 75 2.05 -4.45 6.27
N ASN A 76 1.33 -3.76 5.39
CA ASN A 76 0.21 -2.91 5.80
C ASN A 76 -0.94 -3.74 6.38
N GLU A 77 -1.21 -4.91 5.82
CA GLU A 77 -2.26 -5.83 6.29
C GLU A 77 -1.96 -6.37 7.69
N GLU A 78 -0.68 -6.59 8.02
CA GLU A 78 -0.25 -6.90 9.38
C GLU A 78 -0.55 -5.76 10.37
N GLN A 79 -0.55 -4.50 9.92
CA GLN A 79 -0.81 -3.34 10.77
C GLN A 79 -2.30 -2.99 10.86
N PHE A 80 -3.04 -3.22 9.77
CA PHE A 80 -4.46 -2.84 9.61
C PHE A 80 -5.28 -4.01 9.02
N PRO A 81 -5.43 -5.13 9.75
CA PRO A 81 -6.05 -6.36 9.21
C PRO A 81 -7.52 -6.20 8.80
N ALA A 82 -8.21 -5.21 9.37
CA ALA A 82 -9.61 -4.92 9.07
C ALA A 82 -9.81 -3.93 7.91
N SER A 83 -8.73 -3.41 7.30
CA SER A 83 -8.88 -2.40 6.25
C SER A 83 -9.50 -3.00 4.97
N SER A 84 -10.59 -2.38 4.52
CA SER A 84 -11.16 -2.59 3.19
C SER A 84 -10.35 -1.87 2.11
N ASN A 85 -9.82 -0.67 2.40
CA ASN A 85 -9.03 0.13 1.47
C ASN A 85 -7.77 -0.60 1.00
N LEU A 86 -7.14 -1.37 1.88
CA LEU A 86 -6.00 -2.22 1.51
C LEU A 86 -6.37 -3.22 0.39
N ALA A 87 -7.55 -3.83 0.47
CA ALA A 87 -8.04 -4.73 -0.56
C ALA A 87 -8.36 -3.97 -1.87
N THR A 88 -8.83 -2.73 -1.78
CA THR A 88 -8.99 -1.83 -2.94
C THR A 88 -7.65 -1.53 -3.61
N PHE A 89 -6.61 -1.18 -2.84
CA PHE A 89 -5.26 -0.97 -3.37
C PHE A 89 -4.69 -2.25 -4.01
N ARG A 90 -4.91 -3.41 -3.39
CA ARG A 90 -4.54 -4.71 -3.96
C ARG A 90 -5.21 -4.94 -5.31
N GLY A 91 -6.50 -4.61 -5.43
CA GLY A 91 -7.22 -4.70 -6.71
C GLY A 91 -6.63 -3.77 -7.77
N ASN A 92 -6.35 -2.52 -7.40
CA ASN A 92 -5.74 -1.54 -8.30
C ASN A 92 -4.33 -1.97 -8.77
N ILE A 93 -3.51 -2.54 -7.88
CA ILE A 93 -2.18 -3.06 -8.23
C ILE A 93 -2.27 -4.26 -9.17
N ASN A 94 -3.22 -5.17 -8.94
CA ASN A 94 -3.46 -6.29 -9.87
C ASN A 94 -3.88 -5.81 -11.26
N LEU A 95 -4.72 -4.77 -11.36
CA LEU A 95 -5.03 -4.15 -12.65
C LEU A 95 -3.80 -3.55 -13.33
N LEU A 96 -2.92 -2.89 -12.59
CA LEU A 96 -1.66 -2.38 -13.13
C LEU A 96 -0.73 -3.50 -13.63
N LYS A 97 -0.79 -4.68 -12.99
CA LYS A 97 -0.07 -5.90 -13.41
C LYS A 97 -0.71 -6.59 -14.62
N GLY A 98 -1.95 -6.24 -14.97
CA GLY A 98 -2.75 -6.90 -16.01
C GLY A 98 -3.50 -8.14 -15.53
N ASP A 99 -3.51 -8.42 -14.22
CA ASP A 99 -4.22 -9.55 -13.63
C ASP A 99 -5.66 -9.14 -13.23
N THR A 100 -6.54 -9.09 -14.23
CA THR A 100 -7.94 -8.71 -14.04
C THR A 100 -8.68 -9.68 -13.10
N ALA A 101 -8.34 -10.97 -13.11
CA ALA A 101 -8.99 -11.97 -12.27
C ALA A 101 -8.66 -11.72 -10.78
N ALA A 102 -7.38 -11.53 -10.46
CA ALA A 102 -6.95 -11.19 -9.11
C ALA A 102 -7.49 -9.81 -8.66
N ALA A 103 -7.61 -8.86 -9.60
CA ALA A 103 -8.22 -7.57 -9.30
C ALA A 103 -9.69 -7.70 -8.89
N ILE A 104 -10.49 -8.47 -9.63
CA ILE A 104 -11.90 -8.72 -9.30
C ILE A 104 -12.01 -9.35 -7.91
N ALA A 105 -11.21 -10.38 -7.62
CA ALA A 105 -11.21 -11.04 -6.31
C ALA A 105 -10.87 -10.07 -5.17
N ALA A 106 -9.88 -9.20 -5.37
CA ALA A 106 -9.51 -8.19 -4.37
C ALA A 106 -10.61 -7.14 -4.14
N PHE A 107 -11.28 -6.66 -5.19
CA PHE A 107 -12.40 -5.72 -5.03
C PHE A 107 -13.63 -6.39 -4.39
N GLN A 108 -13.89 -7.67 -4.67
CA GLN A 108 -14.93 -8.43 -3.97
C GLN A 108 -14.65 -8.50 -2.47
N GLU A 109 -13.40 -8.79 -2.09
CA GLU A 109 -12.99 -8.80 -0.68
C GLU A 109 -13.14 -7.42 -0.03
N ALA A 110 -12.74 -6.35 -0.72
CA ALA A 110 -12.91 -4.99 -0.21
C ALA A 110 -14.39 -4.68 0.09
N VAL A 111 -15.31 -4.99 -0.84
CA VAL A 111 -16.76 -4.80 -0.66
C VAL A 111 -17.33 -5.72 0.44
N LYS A 112 -16.78 -6.92 0.61
CA LYS A 112 -17.19 -7.84 1.67
C LYS A 112 -16.80 -7.32 3.06
N ARG A 113 -15.60 -6.73 3.18
CA ARG A 113 -15.12 -6.12 4.42
C ARG A 113 -15.87 -4.83 4.76
N ASP A 114 -16.13 -4.01 3.75
CA ASP A 114 -16.89 -2.78 3.87
C ASP A 114 -17.77 -2.58 2.64
N SER A 115 -19.08 -2.80 2.83
CA SER A 115 -20.07 -2.65 1.76
C SER A 115 -20.27 -1.20 1.33
N THR A 116 -19.80 -0.23 2.12
CA THR A 116 -19.83 1.20 1.81
C THR A 116 -18.60 1.66 1.04
N ASN A 117 -17.62 0.78 0.77
CA ASN A 117 -16.45 1.09 -0.06
C ASN A 117 -16.87 1.30 -1.53
N GLY A 118 -17.29 2.53 -1.84
CA GLY A 118 -17.80 2.93 -3.14
C GLY A 118 -16.78 2.80 -4.27
N GLU A 119 -15.48 2.98 -3.97
CA GLU A 119 -14.42 2.78 -4.95
C GLU A 119 -14.35 1.31 -5.38
N ALA A 120 -14.23 0.39 -4.43
CA ALA A 120 -14.17 -1.04 -4.71
C ALA A 120 -15.43 -1.52 -5.45
N ALA A 121 -16.61 -1.09 -5.00
CA ALA A 121 -17.88 -1.44 -5.63
C ALA A 121 -17.95 -0.91 -7.08
N GLY A 122 -17.50 0.32 -7.32
CA GLY A 122 -17.44 0.93 -8.65
C GLY A 122 -16.48 0.18 -9.59
N ARG A 123 -15.28 -0.14 -9.11
CA ARG A 123 -14.27 -0.92 -9.85
C ARG A 123 -14.78 -2.31 -10.18
N LEU A 124 -15.33 -3.02 -9.21
CA LEU A 124 -15.88 -4.36 -9.40
C LEU A 124 -16.97 -4.38 -10.48
N ARG A 125 -17.95 -3.47 -10.40
CA ARG A 125 -19.02 -3.36 -11.42
C ARG A 125 -18.47 -3.01 -12.81
N ALA A 126 -17.41 -2.21 -12.89
CA ALA A 126 -16.82 -1.85 -14.18
C ALA A 126 -16.12 -3.05 -14.84
N LEU A 127 -15.45 -3.89 -14.05
CA LEU A 127 -14.74 -5.06 -14.55
C LEU A 127 -15.69 -6.21 -14.91
N THR A 128 -16.68 -6.50 -14.08
CA THR A 128 -17.63 -7.61 -14.35
C THR A 128 -18.55 -7.36 -15.53
N ARG A 129 -18.83 -6.09 -15.86
CA ARG A 129 -19.59 -5.73 -17.08
C ARG A 129 -18.77 -5.81 -18.36
N ARG A 130 -17.43 -5.85 -18.26
CA ARG A 130 -16.51 -5.87 -19.40
C ARG A 130 -16.02 -7.27 -19.74
N SER A 131 -16.27 -8.27 -18.89
CA SER A 131 -15.99 -9.67 -19.17
C SER A 131 -17.05 -10.22 -20.14
N PRO A 132 -16.69 -10.63 -21.38
CA PRO A 132 -17.61 -11.29 -22.31
C PRO A 132 -18.00 -12.70 -21.86
#